data_AF-A0A355R838-F1
#
_entry.id   AF-A0A355R838-F1
#
_cell.length_a   1.000
_cell.length_b   1.000
_cell.length_c   1.000
_cell.angle_alpha   90.00
_cell.angle_beta   90.00
_cell.angle_gamma   90.00
#
_symmetry.space_group_name_H-M   'P 1'
#
loop_
_entity.id
_entity.type
_entity.pdbx_description
1 polymer ?
#
loop_
_entity_poly.entity_id
_entity_poly.type
_entity_poly.pdbx_seq_one_letter_code
_entity_poly.pdbx_strand_id
1 'polypeptide(L)'
;MNKTLGFKLGMIAMLMLLLLIPLLLINGLIDERQAMRDGVLRDIAQSTSFDQQLTGPLLVVPYRKYQRRWIEKDGERTQETSTIAGHLYFLPETFDADLGVDTELRARGIYQARLFHTKGRISGRFKLPAHWGIDKDFDDYRFDKPFLVVGISDIRGIESGLELSMDEQKVPFEPGTQLDWMRGGVHASLPGLDGLQARAFSYGFDLALQGTGQLHVVPVGRTSSVDMRANWPHPSFVGNYLPNRRDIDAQGFSAHWQTSFFATNLEDAIRQCANAGQCADFSERSFGVSFIDPVDQYLKSERAIKYALLFIALTFAGFFLFEVMKNLSVHPVQYILVGVALAFFYLLLLSLSEHIGFGLAYGLSASACVLLIGFYLSHVLRSLGRGVGFAAGLAALYALLYGLLSAEDYALLMGSLLCFGLLGVFMVLTRRLDWARVGRAA
;
A
#
# COMPACT_ATOMS: atom_id res chain seq x y z
N MET A 1 53.56 -5.94 13.17
CA MET A 1 52.20 -5.37 13.31
C MET A 1 51.99 -5.03 14.79
N ASN A 2 51.81 -3.74 15.12
CA ASN A 2 51.72 -3.22 16.49
C ASN A 2 50.57 -3.88 17.28
N LYS A 3 50.90 -4.77 18.24
CA LYS A 3 49.91 -5.50 19.06
C LYS A 3 48.86 -4.59 19.72
N THR A 4 49.23 -3.34 20.04
CA THR A 4 48.37 -2.34 20.69
C THR A 4 47.32 -1.70 19.77
N LEU A 5 47.66 -1.41 18.50
CA LEU A 5 46.72 -0.81 17.55
C LEU A 5 45.72 -1.84 17.04
N GLY A 6 46.20 -3.05 16.70
CA GLY A 6 45.34 -4.15 16.28
C GLY A 6 44.35 -4.56 17.38
N PHE A 7 44.77 -4.54 18.64
CA PHE A 7 43.88 -4.76 19.78
C PHE A 7 42.78 -3.68 19.89
N LYS A 8 43.11 -2.40 19.69
CA LYS A 8 42.10 -1.32 19.70
C LYS A 8 41.10 -1.44 18.55
N LEU A 9 41.56 -1.71 17.33
CA LEU A 9 40.66 -1.93 16.18
C LEU A 9 39.77 -3.16 16.38
N GLY A 10 40.34 -4.27 16.88
CA GLY A 10 39.58 -5.48 17.21
C GLY A 10 38.54 -5.23 18.31
N MET A 11 38.88 -4.42 19.31
CA MET A 11 37.95 -4.01 20.36
C MET A 11 36.83 -3.12 19.82
N ILE A 12 37.13 -2.11 19.00
CA ILE A 12 36.10 -1.26 18.36
C ILE A 12 35.17 -2.13 17.49
N ALA A 13 35.71 -3.09 16.74
CA ALA A 13 34.91 -4.05 15.98
C ALA A 13 34.02 -4.92 16.90
N MET A 14 34.57 -5.42 18.01
CA MET A 14 33.80 -6.17 19.01
C MET A 14 32.69 -5.31 19.65
N LEU A 15 32.97 -4.04 19.92
CA LEU A 15 31.96 -3.10 20.45
C LEU A 15 30.86 -2.81 19.43
N MET A 16 31.20 -2.66 18.15
CA MET A 16 30.20 -2.54 17.09
C MET A 16 29.31 -3.79 17.03
N LEU A 17 29.91 -4.99 17.11
CA LEU A 17 29.15 -6.25 17.17
C LEU A 17 28.25 -6.31 18.40
N LEU A 18 28.73 -5.86 19.56
CA LEU A 18 27.93 -5.83 20.79
C LEU A 18 26.76 -4.85 20.66
N LEU A 19 26.96 -3.71 20.02
CA LEU A 19 25.90 -2.72 19.76
C LEU A 19 24.89 -3.18 18.71
N LEU A 20 25.16 -4.23 17.93
CA LEU A 20 24.12 -4.84 17.09
C LEU A 20 23.00 -5.43 17.94
N ILE A 21 23.29 -5.92 19.15
CA ILE A 21 22.28 -6.51 20.04
C ILE A 21 21.16 -5.50 20.36
N PRO A 22 21.42 -4.31 20.93
CA PRO A 22 20.37 -3.34 21.18
C PRO A 22 19.70 -2.82 19.90
N LEU A 23 20.42 -2.70 18.77
CA LEU A 23 19.82 -2.31 17.51
C LEU A 23 18.82 -3.35 16.99
N LEU A 24 19.14 -4.64 17.10
CA LEU A 24 18.23 -5.74 16.74
C LEU A 24 17.00 -5.76 17.64
N LEU A 25 17.16 -5.51 18.95
CA LEU A 25 16.02 -5.41 19.87
C LEU A 25 15.10 -4.22 19.52
N ILE A 26 15.68 -3.07 19.16
CA ILE A 26 14.90 -1.90 18.72
C ILE A 26 14.20 -2.19 17.38
N ASN A 27 14.86 -2.88 16.43
CA ASN A 27 14.21 -3.29 15.20
C ASN A 27 13.01 -4.22 15.48
N GLY A 28 13.18 -5.21 16.36
CA GLY A 28 12.08 -6.08 16.78
C GLY A 28 10.93 -5.32 17.44
N LEU A 29 11.23 -4.26 18.21
CA LEU A 29 10.19 -3.38 18.77
C LEU A 29 9.47 -2.59 17.67
N ILE A 30 10.17 -2.11 16.63
CA ILE A 30 9.54 -1.45 15.47
C ILE A 30 8.61 -2.43 14.77
N ASP A 31 9.04 -3.67 14.54
CA ASP A 31 8.25 -4.72 13.91
C ASP A 31 6.99 -5.05 14.75
N GLU A 32 7.12 -5.17 16.07
CA GLU A 32 5.99 -5.37 16.99
C GLU A 32 4.99 -4.22 16.93
N ARG A 33 5.48 -2.97 16.90
CA ARG A 33 4.63 -1.77 16.79
C ARG A 33 3.93 -1.69 15.43
N GLN A 34 4.61 -2.02 14.34
CA GLN A 34 3.99 -2.13 13.01
C GLN A 34 2.90 -3.20 13.00
N ALA A 35 3.15 -4.39 13.55
CA ALA A 35 2.16 -5.45 13.65
C ALA A 35 0.94 -5.04 14.49
N MET A 36 1.16 -4.31 15.59
CA MET A 36 0.09 -3.76 16.43
C MET A 36 -0.73 -2.71 15.68
N ARG A 37 -0.07 -1.80 14.97
CA ARG A 37 -0.73 -0.83 14.07
C ARG A 37 -1.61 -1.56 13.07
N ASP A 38 -1.08 -2.55 12.36
CA ASP A 38 -1.82 -3.29 11.32
C ASP A 38 -2.99 -4.10 11.91
N GLY A 39 -2.87 -4.57 13.16
CA GLY A 39 -3.99 -5.11 13.93
C GLY A 39 -5.08 -4.08 14.17
N VAL A 40 -4.72 -2.88 14.66
CA VAL A 40 -5.67 -1.81 14.94
C VAL A 40 -6.33 -1.27 13.66
N LEU A 41 -5.59 -1.15 12.56
CA LEU A 41 -6.14 -0.78 11.25
C LEU A 41 -7.19 -1.80 10.79
N ARG A 42 -6.89 -3.10 10.92
CA ARG A 42 -7.85 -4.17 10.62
C ARG A 42 -9.08 -4.13 11.52
N ASP A 43 -8.93 -3.85 12.82
CA ASP A 43 -10.08 -3.71 13.72
C ASP A 43 -10.96 -2.51 13.33
N ILE A 44 -10.35 -1.37 12.95
CA ILE A 44 -11.09 -0.20 12.48
C ILE A 44 -11.85 -0.56 11.20
N ALA A 45 -11.20 -1.19 10.24
CA ALA A 45 -11.83 -1.67 9.00
C ALA A 45 -12.94 -2.69 9.28
N GLN A 46 -12.77 -3.57 10.28
CA GLN A 46 -13.81 -4.50 10.69
C GLN A 46 -15.03 -3.80 11.31
N SER A 47 -14.83 -2.69 12.03
CA SER A 47 -15.91 -1.90 12.63
C SER A 47 -16.61 -0.93 11.67
N THR A 48 -16.03 -0.69 10.50
CA THR A 48 -16.52 0.24 9.48
C THR A 48 -16.73 -0.51 8.18
N SER A 49 -15.69 -0.61 7.35
CA SER A 49 -15.64 -1.40 6.13
C SER A 49 -14.19 -1.56 5.68
N PHE A 50 -13.87 -2.72 5.10
CA PHE A 50 -12.55 -2.98 4.50
C PHE A 50 -12.36 -2.22 3.17
N ASP A 51 -11.24 -2.48 2.51
CA ASP A 51 -10.95 -2.10 1.13
C ASP A 51 -12.14 -2.41 0.20
N GLN A 52 -12.47 -1.45 -0.65
CA GLN A 52 -13.63 -1.53 -1.52
C GLN A 52 -13.22 -1.86 -2.94
N GLN A 53 -13.87 -2.87 -3.52
CA GLN A 53 -13.81 -3.17 -4.94
C GLN A 53 -15.22 -3.14 -5.51
N LEU A 54 -15.46 -2.16 -6.38
CA LEU A 54 -16.69 -2.02 -7.15
C LEU A 54 -16.54 -2.79 -8.45
N THR A 55 -17.48 -3.69 -8.72
CA THR A 55 -17.51 -4.51 -9.92
C THR A 55 -18.89 -4.43 -10.57
N GLY A 56 -18.95 -4.17 -11.87
CA GLY A 56 -20.23 -4.11 -12.57
C GLY A 56 -20.67 -2.68 -12.90
N PRO A 57 -21.89 -2.52 -13.45
CA PRO A 57 -22.95 -3.53 -13.46
C PRO A 57 -22.82 -4.63 -14.52
N LEU A 58 -23.28 -5.83 -14.19
CA LEU A 58 -23.45 -6.96 -15.11
C LEU A 58 -24.93 -7.30 -15.22
N LEU A 59 -25.42 -7.61 -16.41
CA LEU A 59 -26.76 -8.18 -16.56
C LEU A 59 -26.66 -9.71 -16.58
N VAL A 60 -27.46 -10.35 -15.74
CA VAL A 60 -27.52 -11.80 -15.61
C VAL A 60 -28.89 -12.31 -16.02
N VAL A 61 -28.91 -13.34 -16.85
CA VAL A 61 -30.13 -14.05 -17.25
C VAL A 61 -29.99 -15.52 -16.88
N PRO A 62 -30.64 -15.97 -15.79
CA PRO A 62 -30.66 -17.39 -15.46
C PRO A 62 -31.50 -18.16 -16.48
N TYR A 63 -31.03 -19.34 -16.85
CA TYR A 63 -31.74 -20.21 -17.77
C TYR A 63 -31.71 -21.66 -17.30
N ARG A 64 -32.71 -22.42 -17.75
CA ARG A 64 -32.75 -23.88 -17.69
C ARG A 64 -32.88 -24.39 -19.11
N LYS A 65 -31.95 -25.24 -19.53
CA LYS A 65 -31.95 -25.86 -20.86
C LYS A 65 -32.39 -27.32 -20.73
N TYR A 66 -33.42 -27.71 -21.48
CA TYR A 66 -33.76 -29.11 -21.66
C TYR A 66 -32.78 -29.75 -22.64
N GLN A 67 -32.09 -30.80 -22.22
CA GLN A 67 -31.23 -31.61 -23.06
C GLN A 67 -31.86 -32.99 -23.24
N ARG A 68 -32.15 -33.34 -24.48
CA ARG A 68 -32.66 -34.67 -24.82
C ARG A 68 -31.48 -35.52 -25.26
N ARG A 69 -31.13 -36.53 -24.47
CA ARG A 69 -30.07 -37.49 -24.80
C ARG A 69 -30.70 -38.85 -25.02
N TRP A 70 -30.33 -39.49 -26.13
CA TRP A 70 -30.63 -40.90 -26.33
C TRP A 70 -29.69 -41.72 -25.46
N ILE A 71 -30.25 -42.46 -24.52
CA ILE A 71 -29.54 -43.44 -23.69
C ILE A 71 -30.05 -44.84 -24.06
N GLU A 72 -29.15 -45.81 -23.99
CA GLU A 72 -29.50 -47.21 -24.18
C GLU A 72 -29.73 -47.81 -22.79
N LYS A 73 -30.97 -48.20 -22.52
CA LYS A 73 -31.39 -48.78 -21.25
C LYS A 73 -32.08 -50.10 -21.56
N ASP A 74 -31.54 -51.20 -21.03
CA ASP A 74 -32.05 -52.55 -21.27
C ASP A 74 -32.15 -52.97 -22.76
N GLY A 75 -31.24 -52.47 -23.61
CA GLY A 75 -31.20 -52.78 -25.05
C GLY A 75 -32.20 -51.99 -25.91
N GLU A 76 -32.98 -51.08 -25.32
CA GLU A 76 -33.84 -50.14 -26.04
C GLU A 76 -33.30 -48.70 -25.95
N ARG A 77 -33.35 -47.97 -27.07
CA ARG A 77 -33.02 -46.55 -27.13
C ARG A 77 -34.14 -45.73 -26.50
N THR A 78 -33.91 -45.24 -25.29
CA THR A 78 -34.85 -44.36 -24.58
C THR A 78 -34.34 -42.92 -24.62
N GLN A 79 -35.25 -41.96 -24.83
CA GLN A 79 -34.91 -40.53 -24.79
C GLN A 79 -35.02 -40.02 -23.35
N GLU A 80 -33.88 -39.75 -22.71
CA GLU A 80 -33.84 -39.13 -21.39
C GLU A 80 -33.75 -37.61 -21.55
N THR A 81 -34.63 -36.89 -20.84
CA THR A 81 -34.59 -35.43 -20.78
C THR A 81 -33.92 -35.02 -19.49
N SER A 82 -32.72 -34.44 -19.59
CA SER A 82 -32.02 -33.82 -18.48
C SER A 82 -32.20 -32.30 -18.53
N THR A 83 -32.16 -31.64 -17.38
CA THR A 83 -32.24 -30.18 -17.29
C THR A 83 -30.93 -29.63 -16.77
N ILE A 84 -30.32 -28.69 -17.50
CA ILE A 84 -29.11 -27.99 -17.07
C ILE A 84 -29.47 -26.54 -16.75
N ALA A 85 -29.17 -26.10 -15.53
CA ALA A 85 -29.28 -24.70 -15.13
C ALA A 85 -27.97 -23.95 -15.42
N GLY A 86 -28.06 -22.67 -15.75
CA GLY A 86 -26.91 -21.81 -15.98
C GLY A 86 -27.28 -20.34 -16.01
N HIS A 87 -26.29 -19.49 -16.25
CA HIS A 87 -26.44 -18.04 -16.33
C HIS A 87 -25.81 -17.53 -17.62
N LEU A 88 -26.49 -16.60 -18.29
CA LEU A 88 -25.90 -15.76 -19.32
C LEU A 88 -25.46 -14.44 -18.68
N TYR A 89 -24.26 -14.00 -19.01
CA TYR A 89 -23.68 -12.75 -18.52
C TYR A 89 -23.53 -11.78 -19.68
N PHE A 90 -24.07 -10.57 -19.53
CA PHE A 90 -23.93 -9.50 -20.51
C PHE A 90 -23.19 -8.32 -19.87
N LEU A 91 -22.17 -7.85 -20.58
CA LEU A 91 -21.43 -6.63 -20.27
C LEU A 91 -22.09 -5.43 -20.95
N PRO A 92 -22.01 -4.23 -20.35
CA PRO A 92 -22.51 -3.03 -21.01
C PRO A 92 -21.58 -2.61 -22.17
N GLU A 93 -22.13 -1.90 -23.16
CA GLU A 93 -21.34 -1.25 -24.22
C GLU A 93 -20.50 -0.11 -23.65
N THR A 94 -21.07 0.65 -22.71
CA THR A 94 -20.43 1.79 -22.04
C THR A 94 -20.53 1.67 -20.53
N PHE A 95 -19.46 2.02 -19.85
CA PHE A 95 -19.38 2.13 -18.39
C PHE A 95 -18.71 3.45 -18.06
N ASP A 96 -19.49 4.40 -17.54
CA ASP A 96 -19.05 5.73 -17.15
C ASP A 96 -19.24 5.88 -15.65
N ALA A 97 -18.18 6.21 -14.92
CA ALA A 97 -18.25 6.47 -13.48
C ALA A 97 -17.58 7.80 -13.13
N ASP A 98 -18.30 8.67 -12.44
CA ASP A 98 -17.77 9.91 -11.85
C ASP A 98 -17.79 9.78 -10.34
N LEU A 99 -16.60 9.73 -9.71
CA LEU A 99 -16.40 9.40 -8.31
C LEU A 99 -15.72 10.56 -7.57
N GLY A 100 -16.42 11.17 -6.62
CA GLY A 100 -15.84 12.07 -5.62
C GLY A 100 -15.52 11.29 -4.35
N VAL A 101 -14.30 11.45 -3.82
CA VAL A 101 -13.82 10.73 -2.64
C VAL A 101 -13.34 11.71 -1.58
N ASP A 102 -13.99 11.70 -0.42
CA ASP A 102 -13.57 12.44 0.76
C ASP A 102 -12.85 11.52 1.73
N THR A 103 -11.65 11.87 2.16
CA THR A 103 -10.88 11.12 3.16
C THR A 103 -11.06 11.68 4.57
N GLU A 104 -11.17 10.79 5.55
CA GLU A 104 -11.27 11.11 6.98
C GLU A 104 -10.23 10.32 7.78
N LEU A 105 -9.63 10.93 8.79
CA LEU A 105 -8.76 10.23 9.74
C LEU A 105 -9.56 9.75 10.95
N ARG A 106 -9.50 8.44 11.21
CA ARG A 106 -10.10 7.82 12.40
C ARG A 106 -9.04 7.25 13.30
N ALA A 107 -9.01 7.72 14.54
CA ALA A 107 -8.02 7.31 15.53
C ALA A 107 -8.56 6.23 16.47
N ARG A 108 -7.69 5.28 16.84
CA ARG A 108 -7.89 4.37 17.96
C ARG A 108 -6.59 4.30 18.78
N GLY A 109 -6.58 5.01 19.91
CA GLY A 109 -5.35 5.25 20.66
C GLY A 109 -4.39 6.14 19.88
N ILE A 110 -3.14 5.70 19.73
CA ILE A 110 -2.09 6.40 18.96
C ILE A 110 -2.12 6.06 17.46
N TYR A 111 -2.89 5.05 17.06
CA TYR A 111 -2.96 4.60 15.67
C TYR A 111 -4.10 5.30 14.93
N GLN A 112 -3.86 5.64 13.66
CA GLN A 112 -4.81 6.33 12.80
C GLN A 112 -5.02 5.52 11.53
N ALA A 113 -6.28 5.30 11.16
CA ALA A 113 -6.68 4.75 9.88
C ALA A 113 -7.26 5.87 9.01
N ARG A 114 -6.95 5.86 7.71
CA ARG A 114 -7.65 6.72 6.75
C ARG A 114 -8.85 5.97 6.20
N LEU A 115 -10.02 6.52 6.47
CA LEU A 115 -11.28 6.13 5.85
C LEU A 115 -11.49 6.99 4.62
N PHE A 116 -12.26 6.48 3.68
CA PHE A 116 -12.75 7.26 2.55
C PHE A 116 -14.25 7.09 2.42
N HIS A 117 -14.90 8.16 1.97
CA HIS A 117 -16.31 8.22 1.64
C HIS A 117 -16.41 8.61 0.16
N THR A 118 -16.90 7.69 -0.65
CA THR A 118 -17.06 7.87 -2.09
C THR A 118 -18.52 8.19 -2.39
N LYS A 119 -18.75 9.30 -3.08
CA LYS A 119 -20.04 9.64 -3.67
C LYS A 119 -19.85 9.80 -5.17
N GLY A 120 -20.66 9.10 -5.94
CA GLY A 120 -20.52 9.15 -7.38
C GLY A 120 -21.73 8.67 -8.13
N ARG A 121 -21.68 8.82 -9.44
CA ARG A 121 -22.71 8.34 -10.36
C ARG A 121 -22.08 7.36 -11.33
N ILE A 122 -22.71 6.20 -11.45
CA ILE A 122 -22.33 5.18 -12.43
C ILE A 122 -23.44 5.10 -13.45
N SER A 123 -23.08 5.08 -14.73
CA SER A 123 -24.04 5.04 -15.83
C SER A 123 -23.46 4.40 -17.07
N GLY A 124 -24.32 4.14 -18.04
CA GLY A 124 -23.91 3.64 -19.34
C GLY A 124 -25.07 3.06 -20.12
N ARG A 125 -24.74 2.15 -21.04
CA ARG A 125 -25.71 1.55 -21.95
C ARG A 125 -25.47 0.05 -22.14
N PHE A 126 -26.54 -0.73 -22.08
CA PHE A 126 -26.54 -2.12 -22.53
C PHE A 126 -27.02 -2.23 -23.97
N LYS A 127 -26.49 -3.22 -24.69
CA LYS A 127 -26.98 -3.65 -25.99
C LYS A 127 -27.10 -5.17 -25.98
N LEU A 128 -28.33 -5.65 -25.98
CA LEU A 128 -28.65 -7.06 -25.92
C LEU A 128 -29.05 -7.58 -27.30
N PRO A 129 -28.53 -8.74 -27.71
CA PRO A 129 -28.99 -9.42 -28.92
C PRO A 129 -30.41 -9.97 -28.76
N ALA A 130 -31.09 -10.18 -29.88
CA ALA A 130 -32.33 -10.96 -29.89
C ALA A 130 -32.05 -12.41 -29.46
N HIS A 131 -33.04 -13.07 -28.88
CA HIS A 131 -32.95 -14.43 -28.34
C HIS A 131 -31.76 -14.64 -27.38
N TRP A 132 -31.33 -13.58 -26.68
CA TRP A 132 -30.13 -13.59 -25.84
C TRP A 132 -28.84 -14.01 -26.56
N GLY A 133 -28.82 -13.96 -27.90
CA GLY A 133 -27.68 -14.40 -28.72
C GLY A 133 -27.59 -15.93 -28.89
N ILE A 134 -28.68 -16.65 -28.62
CA ILE A 134 -28.77 -18.11 -28.80
C ILE A 134 -29.39 -18.41 -30.16
N ASP A 135 -28.59 -18.92 -31.09
CA ASP A 135 -29.04 -19.23 -32.45
C ASP A 135 -29.59 -20.66 -32.63
N LYS A 136 -29.25 -21.59 -31.72
CA LYS A 136 -29.58 -23.02 -31.81
C LYS A 136 -30.39 -23.50 -30.63
N ASP A 137 -31.42 -24.29 -30.91
CA ASP A 137 -32.28 -24.94 -29.90
C ASP A 137 -32.87 -23.94 -28.89
N PHE A 138 -33.16 -22.71 -29.31
CA PHE A 138 -33.69 -21.65 -28.43
C PHE A 138 -34.97 -22.11 -27.70
N ASP A 139 -35.82 -22.88 -28.39
CA ASP A 139 -37.07 -23.42 -27.84
C ASP A 139 -36.87 -24.39 -26.67
N ASP A 140 -35.67 -24.94 -26.49
CA ASP A 140 -35.34 -25.80 -25.34
C ASP A 140 -34.88 -24.99 -24.11
N TYR A 141 -34.73 -23.67 -24.23
CA TYR A 141 -34.39 -22.79 -23.11
C TYR A 141 -35.64 -22.25 -22.41
N ARG A 142 -35.60 -22.23 -21.08
CA ARG A 142 -36.55 -21.49 -20.23
C ARG A 142 -35.74 -20.50 -19.42
N PHE A 143 -36.08 -19.22 -19.54
CA PHE A 143 -35.39 -18.14 -18.85
C PHE A 143 -36.17 -17.76 -17.59
N ASP A 144 -35.46 -17.61 -16.48
CA ASP A 144 -35.99 -16.99 -15.27
C ASP A 144 -35.83 -15.46 -15.37
N LYS A 145 -36.30 -14.72 -14.36
CA LYS A 145 -36.29 -13.25 -14.35
C LYS A 145 -34.85 -12.72 -14.44
N PRO A 146 -34.51 -11.91 -15.46
CA PRO A 146 -33.21 -11.24 -15.50
C PRO A 146 -33.01 -10.32 -14.30
N PHE A 147 -31.77 -10.10 -13.93
CA PHE A 147 -31.40 -9.12 -12.92
C PHE A 147 -30.06 -8.47 -13.24
N LEU A 148 -29.90 -7.22 -12.80
CA LEU A 148 -28.65 -6.48 -12.90
C LEU A 148 -27.91 -6.60 -11.57
N VAL A 149 -26.62 -6.94 -11.60
CA VAL A 149 -25.80 -7.15 -10.41
C VAL A 149 -24.65 -6.14 -10.37
N VAL A 150 -24.38 -5.62 -9.17
CA VAL A 150 -23.22 -4.79 -8.86
C VAL A 150 -22.50 -5.44 -7.69
N GLY A 151 -21.28 -5.90 -7.95
CA GLY A 151 -20.38 -6.46 -6.95
C GLY A 151 -19.74 -5.37 -6.11
N ILE A 152 -19.77 -5.56 -4.79
CA ILE A 152 -19.14 -4.69 -3.79
C ILE A 152 -18.46 -5.61 -2.78
N SER A 153 -17.13 -5.50 -2.62
CA SER A 153 -16.34 -6.41 -1.78
C SER A 153 -16.83 -6.48 -0.34
N ASP A 154 -17.19 -5.34 0.26
CA ASP A 154 -17.73 -5.26 1.61
C ASP A 154 -18.99 -4.37 1.64
N ILE A 155 -20.16 -5.02 1.54
CA ILE A 155 -21.48 -4.39 1.49
C ILE A 155 -21.81 -3.51 2.70
N ARG A 156 -21.09 -3.66 3.83
CA ARG A 156 -21.26 -2.79 5.01
C ARG A 156 -20.81 -1.35 4.73
N GLY A 157 -20.06 -1.15 3.65
CA GLY A 157 -19.66 0.16 3.16
C GLY A 157 -20.76 0.93 2.46
N ILE A 158 -21.90 0.33 2.10
CA ILE A 158 -22.97 1.04 1.38
C ILE A 158 -23.70 1.97 2.36
N GLU A 159 -23.61 3.29 2.14
CA GLU A 159 -24.14 4.29 3.08
C GLU A 159 -25.63 4.61 2.86
N SER A 160 -26.13 4.43 1.63
CA SER A 160 -27.52 4.74 1.27
C SER A 160 -28.13 3.70 0.34
N GLY A 161 -29.46 3.63 0.31
CA GLY A 161 -30.18 2.76 -0.63
C GLY A 161 -29.80 3.07 -2.07
N LEU A 162 -29.49 2.03 -2.85
CA LEU A 162 -29.19 2.13 -4.27
C LEU A 162 -30.49 1.99 -5.06
N GLU A 163 -30.68 2.85 -6.07
CA GLU A 163 -31.81 2.79 -6.98
C GLU A 163 -31.29 2.81 -8.42
N LEU A 164 -31.65 1.79 -9.19
CA LEU A 164 -31.34 1.69 -10.61
C LEU A 164 -32.34 2.52 -11.41
N SER A 165 -31.86 3.50 -12.16
CA SER A 165 -32.59 4.11 -13.27
C SER A 165 -32.31 3.29 -14.53
N MET A 166 -33.29 2.51 -14.97
CA MET A 166 -33.26 1.82 -16.27
C MET A 166 -34.19 2.58 -17.23
N ASP A 167 -33.61 3.25 -18.22
CA ASP A 167 -34.29 4.27 -19.01
C ASP A 167 -34.96 5.30 -18.06
N GLU A 168 -36.30 5.40 -18.05
CA GLU A 168 -37.08 6.27 -17.15
C GLU A 168 -37.68 5.53 -15.93
N GLN A 169 -37.44 4.22 -15.80
CA GLN A 169 -37.98 3.40 -14.72
C GLN A 169 -36.99 3.27 -13.57
N LYS A 170 -37.49 3.49 -12.35
CA LYS A 170 -36.73 3.29 -11.12
C LYS A 170 -36.97 1.89 -10.57
N VAL A 171 -35.90 1.15 -10.34
CA VAL A 171 -35.91 -0.21 -9.79
C VAL A 171 -35.02 -0.22 -8.55
N PRO A 172 -35.56 -0.57 -7.36
CA PRO A 172 -34.74 -0.64 -6.16
C PRO A 172 -33.74 -1.80 -6.24
N PHE A 173 -32.54 -1.59 -5.71
CA PHE A 173 -31.61 -2.69 -5.47
C PHE A 173 -31.98 -3.45 -4.19
N GLU A 174 -31.76 -4.75 -4.23
CA GLU A 174 -31.89 -5.68 -3.12
C GLU A 174 -30.49 -6.21 -2.73
N PRO A 175 -30.26 -6.52 -1.44
CA PRO A 175 -28.98 -7.05 -0.97
C PRO A 175 -28.69 -8.44 -1.56
N GLY A 176 -27.40 -8.70 -1.79
CA GLY A 176 -26.92 -9.95 -2.39
C GLY A 176 -26.87 -9.88 -3.91
N THR A 177 -26.08 -10.77 -4.51
CA THR A 177 -25.78 -10.77 -5.95
C THR A 177 -26.52 -11.86 -6.73
N GLN A 178 -27.12 -12.82 -6.02
CA GLN A 178 -27.68 -14.06 -6.60
C GLN A 178 -26.65 -14.92 -7.36
N LEU A 179 -25.34 -14.68 -7.16
CA LEU A 179 -24.26 -15.38 -7.85
C LEU A 179 -23.27 -15.99 -6.85
N ASP A 180 -22.99 -17.29 -7.00
CA ASP A 180 -22.07 -18.02 -6.09
C ASP A 180 -20.62 -17.51 -6.15
N TRP A 181 -20.18 -17.09 -7.34
CA TRP A 181 -18.82 -16.62 -7.60
C TRP A 181 -18.59 -15.14 -7.24
N MET A 182 -19.67 -14.38 -7.03
CA MET A 182 -19.62 -12.97 -6.63
C MET A 182 -20.37 -12.79 -5.32
N ARG A 183 -19.75 -13.09 -4.18
CA ARG A 183 -20.47 -13.19 -2.89
C ARG A 183 -20.93 -11.87 -2.26
N GLY A 184 -20.33 -10.74 -2.64
CA GLY A 184 -20.63 -9.42 -2.09
C GLY A 184 -21.19 -8.49 -3.16
N GLY A 185 -22.29 -7.80 -2.84
CA GLY A 185 -22.91 -6.84 -3.75
C GLY A 185 -24.42 -6.73 -3.58
N VAL A 186 -25.04 -6.14 -4.60
CA VAL A 186 -26.49 -5.90 -4.70
C VAL A 186 -26.99 -6.31 -6.08
N HIS A 187 -28.30 -6.54 -6.19
CA HIS A 187 -28.96 -6.85 -7.46
C HIS A 187 -30.29 -6.11 -7.62
N ALA A 188 -30.71 -5.86 -8.85
CA ALA A 188 -32.01 -5.28 -9.18
C ALA A 188 -32.74 -6.20 -10.17
N SER A 189 -33.94 -6.67 -9.81
CA SER A 189 -34.72 -7.58 -10.67
C SER A 189 -35.36 -6.83 -11.84
N LEU A 190 -35.24 -7.37 -13.05
CA LEU A 190 -35.70 -6.78 -14.30
C LEU A 190 -36.71 -7.69 -15.02
N PRO A 191 -37.89 -7.96 -14.42
CA PRO A 191 -38.86 -8.91 -14.98
C PRO A 191 -39.46 -8.48 -16.33
N GLY A 192 -39.39 -7.19 -16.68
CA GLY A 192 -39.89 -6.64 -17.96
C GLY A 192 -38.92 -6.79 -19.13
N LEU A 193 -37.88 -7.61 -19.00
CA LEU A 193 -36.86 -7.84 -20.01
C LEU A 193 -36.99 -9.29 -20.53
N ASP A 194 -37.58 -9.47 -21.71
CA ASP A 194 -37.95 -10.82 -22.23
C ASP A 194 -36.97 -11.40 -23.27
N GLY A 195 -35.98 -10.62 -23.73
CA GLY A 195 -34.89 -11.07 -24.61
C GLY A 195 -35.31 -11.60 -25.98
N LEU A 196 -36.60 -11.54 -26.32
CA LEU A 196 -37.14 -12.01 -27.60
C LEU A 196 -36.64 -11.13 -28.75
N GLN A 197 -36.54 -9.83 -28.52
CA GLN A 197 -36.02 -8.86 -29.47
C GLN A 197 -34.71 -8.26 -28.99
N ALA A 198 -33.90 -7.79 -29.94
CA ALA A 198 -32.73 -7.00 -29.63
C ALA A 198 -33.17 -5.71 -28.92
N ARG A 199 -32.55 -5.42 -27.78
CA ARG A 199 -32.90 -4.26 -26.96
C ARG A 199 -31.66 -3.52 -26.52
N ALA A 200 -31.71 -2.19 -26.58
CA ALA A 200 -30.73 -1.34 -25.96
C ALA A 200 -31.43 -0.44 -24.96
N PHE A 201 -30.81 -0.23 -23.81
CA PHE A 201 -31.34 0.61 -22.74
C PHE A 201 -30.20 1.29 -22.00
N SER A 202 -30.50 2.44 -21.44
CA SER A 202 -29.57 3.17 -20.57
C SER A 202 -29.76 2.73 -19.12
N TYR A 203 -28.67 2.70 -18.38
CA TYR A 203 -28.69 2.45 -16.94
C TYR A 203 -27.97 3.58 -16.21
N GLY A 204 -28.35 3.82 -14.97
CA GLY A 204 -27.58 4.64 -14.06
C GLY A 204 -28.02 4.50 -12.61
N PHE A 205 -27.12 4.71 -11.68
CA PHE A 205 -27.38 4.73 -10.25
C PHE A 205 -26.35 5.60 -9.54
N ASP A 206 -26.79 6.26 -8.47
CA ASP A 206 -25.90 7.00 -7.59
C ASP A 206 -25.37 6.03 -6.53
N LEU A 207 -24.07 6.11 -6.23
CA LEU A 207 -23.36 5.26 -5.28
C LEU A 207 -22.82 6.12 -4.14
N ALA A 208 -23.13 5.72 -2.90
CA ALA A 208 -22.49 6.22 -1.69
C ALA A 208 -21.82 5.03 -0.98
N LEU A 209 -20.49 5.03 -0.95
CA LEU A 209 -19.68 3.90 -0.50
C LEU A 209 -18.55 4.37 0.41
N GLN A 210 -18.50 3.88 1.64
CA GLN A 210 -17.37 4.04 2.56
C GLN A 210 -16.43 2.83 2.50
N GLY A 211 -15.16 3.08 2.81
CA GLY A 211 -14.11 2.07 2.81
C GLY A 211 -12.87 2.51 3.60
N THR A 212 -11.92 1.60 3.71
CA THR A 212 -10.58 1.89 4.24
C THR A 212 -9.53 1.45 3.24
N GLY A 213 -8.33 2.04 3.29
CA GLY A 213 -7.19 1.57 2.50
C GLY A 213 -7.28 1.89 1.00
N GLN A 214 -8.02 1.08 0.24
CA GLN A 214 -8.04 1.13 -1.22
C GLN A 214 -9.46 1.15 -1.79
N LEU A 215 -9.64 1.90 -2.89
CA LEU A 215 -10.83 1.86 -3.73
C LEU A 215 -10.46 1.38 -5.12
N HIS A 216 -11.03 0.25 -5.53
CA HIS A 216 -10.86 -0.36 -6.85
C HIS A 216 -12.15 -0.35 -7.64
N VAL A 217 -12.02 -0.22 -8.95
CA VAL A 217 -13.11 -0.32 -9.92
C VAL A 217 -12.72 -1.35 -10.99
N VAL A 218 -13.60 -2.32 -11.23
CA VAL A 218 -13.49 -3.24 -12.38
C VAL A 218 -14.25 -2.62 -13.55
N PRO A 219 -13.57 -2.17 -14.61
CA PRO A 219 -14.20 -1.56 -15.79
C PRO A 219 -14.91 -2.63 -16.64
N VAL A 220 -16.22 -2.76 -16.44
CA VAL A 220 -17.02 -3.82 -17.10
C VAL A 220 -17.50 -3.47 -18.51
N GLY A 221 -17.41 -2.20 -18.92
CA GLY A 221 -17.91 -1.75 -20.23
C GLY A 221 -16.98 -2.10 -21.38
N ARG A 222 -17.54 -2.31 -22.58
CA ARG A 222 -16.74 -2.44 -23.81
C ARG A 222 -15.86 -1.23 -24.06
N THR A 223 -16.38 -0.05 -23.72
CA THR A 223 -15.61 1.16 -23.43
C THR A 223 -15.92 1.57 -21.99
N SER A 224 -14.88 1.78 -21.18
CA SER A 224 -15.03 2.21 -19.80
C SER A 224 -14.28 3.53 -19.58
N SER A 225 -14.95 4.51 -18.97
CA SER A 225 -14.39 5.80 -18.57
C SER A 225 -14.65 6.02 -17.09
N VAL A 226 -13.60 6.28 -16.32
CA VAL A 226 -13.73 6.54 -14.88
C VAL A 226 -12.97 7.80 -14.53
N ASP A 227 -13.69 8.75 -13.97
CA ASP A 227 -13.16 9.98 -13.39
C ASP A 227 -13.22 9.86 -11.87
N MET A 228 -12.09 10.11 -11.21
CA MET A 228 -11.99 10.11 -9.74
C MET A 228 -11.35 11.40 -9.26
N ARG A 229 -11.95 12.01 -8.24
CA ARG A 229 -11.45 13.21 -7.56
C ARG A 229 -11.41 12.97 -6.06
N ALA A 230 -10.31 13.30 -5.40
CA ALA A 230 -10.23 13.15 -3.95
C ALA A 230 -9.48 14.29 -3.26
N ASN A 231 -9.84 14.59 -2.02
CA ASN A 231 -9.18 15.57 -1.15
C ASN A 231 -7.88 15.03 -0.49
N TRP A 232 -7.10 14.23 -1.23
CA TRP A 232 -5.90 13.56 -0.74
C TRP A 232 -4.69 13.86 -1.65
N PRO A 233 -3.61 14.51 -1.16
CA PRO A 233 -2.52 14.97 -2.02
C PRO A 233 -1.47 13.89 -2.36
N HIS A 234 -1.58 12.67 -1.82
CA HIS A 234 -0.58 11.61 -2.00
C HIS A 234 -1.20 10.30 -2.52
N PRO A 235 -1.90 10.30 -3.67
CA PRO A 235 -2.49 9.07 -4.21
C PRO A 235 -1.43 8.06 -4.61
N SER A 236 -1.64 6.80 -4.25
CA SER A 236 -0.92 5.68 -4.86
C SER A 236 -1.85 4.97 -5.84
N PHE A 237 -1.58 5.09 -7.14
CA PHE A 237 -2.38 4.43 -8.18
C PHE A 237 -2.04 2.94 -8.24
N VAL A 238 -3.06 2.09 -8.07
CA VAL A 238 -2.92 0.63 -7.93
C VAL A 238 -3.79 -0.10 -8.96
N GLY A 239 -3.55 -1.40 -9.10
CA GLY A 239 -4.22 -2.27 -10.07
C GLY A 239 -3.47 -2.39 -11.40
N ASN A 240 -4.13 -2.93 -12.40
CA ASN A 240 -3.50 -3.34 -13.66
C ASN A 240 -3.44 -2.21 -14.70
N TYR A 241 -4.09 -1.08 -14.42
CA TYR A 241 -4.18 0.06 -15.35
C TYR A 241 -3.91 1.38 -14.61
N LEU A 242 -2.88 2.09 -15.05
CA LEU A 242 -2.61 3.46 -14.58
C LEU A 242 -3.55 4.46 -15.27
N PRO A 243 -3.85 5.60 -14.62
CA PRO A 243 -4.68 6.63 -15.23
C PRO A 243 -4.01 7.22 -16.48
N ASN A 244 -4.81 7.48 -17.51
CA ASN A 244 -4.36 8.12 -18.75
C ASN A 244 -4.01 9.59 -18.52
N ARG A 245 -4.71 10.25 -17.58
CA ARG A 245 -4.43 11.63 -17.13
C ARG A 245 -4.56 11.70 -15.61
N ARG A 246 -3.65 12.45 -15.00
CA ARG A 246 -3.68 12.74 -13.56
C ARG A 246 -3.19 14.15 -13.29
N ASP A 247 -3.80 14.79 -12.30
CA ASP A 247 -3.35 16.04 -11.69
C ASP A 247 -3.31 15.85 -10.18
N ILE A 248 -2.23 16.27 -9.54
CA ILE A 248 -1.99 16.11 -8.10
C ILE A 248 -1.45 17.44 -7.58
N ASP A 249 -2.15 18.00 -6.60
CA ASP A 249 -1.76 19.22 -5.92
C ASP A 249 -1.80 19.05 -4.39
N ALA A 250 -1.58 20.13 -3.65
CA ALA A 250 -1.58 20.09 -2.19
C ALA A 250 -2.98 19.90 -1.56
N GLN A 251 -4.06 20.11 -2.31
CA GLN A 251 -5.44 19.96 -1.87
C GLN A 251 -5.99 18.56 -2.18
N GLY A 252 -5.48 17.89 -3.22
CA GLY A 252 -5.99 16.61 -3.64
C GLY A 252 -5.44 16.08 -4.96
N PHE A 253 -6.19 15.17 -5.57
CA PHE A 253 -5.91 14.68 -6.91
C PHE A 253 -7.17 14.56 -7.77
N SER A 254 -6.95 14.61 -9.08
CA SER A 254 -7.90 14.15 -10.09
C SER A 254 -7.24 13.13 -11.01
N ALA A 255 -7.96 12.09 -11.38
CA ALA A 255 -7.46 11.03 -12.24
C ALA A 255 -8.54 10.52 -13.17
N HIS A 256 -8.15 10.23 -14.41
CA HIS A 256 -9.01 9.74 -15.47
C HIS A 256 -8.44 8.45 -16.05
N TRP A 257 -9.25 7.40 -16.02
CA TRP A 257 -8.97 6.11 -16.64
C TRP A 257 -9.90 5.89 -17.83
N GLN A 258 -9.33 5.35 -18.90
CA GLN A 258 -10.07 4.89 -20.05
C GLN A 258 -9.55 3.51 -20.46
N THR A 259 -10.44 2.53 -20.50
CA THR A 259 -10.13 1.17 -20.92
C THR A 259 -11.13 0.67 -21.97
N SER A 260 -10.77 -0.42 -22.65
CA SER A 260 -11.65 -1.08 -23.61
C SER A 260 -11.63 -2.59 -23.40
N PHE A 261 -12.63 -3.30 -23.92
CA PHE A 261 -12.72 -4.75 -23.79
C PHE A 261 -11.51 -5.51 -24.37
N PHE A 262 -10.77 -4.91 -25.31
CA PHE A 262 -9.53 -5.51 -25.83
C PHE A 262 -8.41 -5.52 -24.79
N ALA A 263 -8.34 -4.49 -23.94
CA ALA A 263 -7.34 -4.38 -22.88
C ALA A 263 -7.71 -5.21 -21.65
N THR A 264 -9.02 -5.42 -21.42
CA THR A 264 -9.52 -6.13 -20.24
C THR A 264 -9.85 -7.59 -20.51
N ASN A 265 -10.20 -8.01 -21.73
CA ASN A 265 -10.67 -9.37 -22.09
C ASN A 265 -11.73 -9.93 -21.10
N LEU A 266 -12.57 -9.07 -20.52
CA LEU A 266 -13.35 -9.39 -19.32
C LEU A 266 -14.40 -10.50 -19.53
N GLU A 267 -14.91 -10.66 -20.75
CA GLU A 267 -15.87 -11.72 -21.10
C GLU A 267 -15.29 -13.13 -20.84
N ASP A 268 -14.02 -13.35 -21.19
CA ASP A 268 -13.33 -14.61 -20.97
C ASP A 268 -13.02 -14.82 -19.48
N ALA A 269 -12.63 -13.76 -18.76
CA ALA A 269 -12.41 -13.83 -17.31
C ALA A 269 -13.70 -14.18 -16.54
N ILE A 270 -14.85 -13.61 -16.92
CA ILE A 270 -16.14 -13.98 -16.33
C ILE A 270 -16.48 -15.43 -16.65
N ARG A 271 -16.26 -15.88 -17.89
CA ARG A 271 -16.52 -17.27 -18.29
C ARG A 271 -15.67 -18.25 -17.48
N GLN A 272 -14.39 -17.96 -17.25
CA GLN A 272 -13.49 -18.80 -16.46
C GLN A 272 -13.85 -18.77 -14.97
N CYS A 273 -14.17 -17.60 -14.43
CA CYS A 273 -14.62 -17.45 -13.04
C CYS A 273 -15.93 -18.20 -12.78
N ALA A 274 -16.96 -17.96 -13.60
CA ALA A 274 -18.28 -18.53 -13.41
C ALA A 274 -18.34 -20.06 -13.65
N ASN A 275 -17.56 -20.60 -14.59
CA ASN A 275 -17.63 -22.02 -14.95
C ASN A 275 -16.54 -22.88 -14.30
N ALA A 276 -15.33 -22.33 -14.12
CA ALA A 276 -14.18 -23.07 -13.61
C ALA A 276 -13.77 -22.65 -12.17
N GLY A 277 -14.43 -21.65 -11.59
CA GLY A 277 -14.11 -21.11 -10.27
C GLY A 277 -12.81 -20.30 -10.22
N GLN A 278 -12.22 -19.98 -11.38
CA GLN A 278 -10.96 -19.26 -11.49
C GLN A 278 -11.22 -17.75 -11.61
N CYS A 279 -11.39 -17.09 -10.46
CA CYS A 279 -11.83 -15.69 -10.41
C CYS A 279 -10.70 -14.66 -10.22
N ALA A 280 -9.45 -15.11 -10.03
CA ALA A 280 -8.30 -14.22 -9.82
C ALA A 280 -8.14 -13.20 -10.97
N ASP A 281 -8.10 -13.68 -12.20
CA ASP A 281 -8.04 -12.86 -13.41
C ASP A 281 -9.17 -11.82 -13.49
N PHE A 282 -10.38 -12.18 -13.08
CA PHE A 282 -11.51 -11.27 -13.09
C PHE A 282 -11.36 -10.17 -12.03
N SER A 283 -10.98 -10.53 -10.81
CA SER A 283 -10.81 -9.59 -9.70
C SER A 283 -9.62 -8.65 -9.88
N GLU A 284 -8.53 -9.12 -10.51
CA GLU A 284 -7.31 -8.34 -10.71
C GLU A 284 -7.39 -7.36 -11.89
N ARG A 285 -8.36 -7.54 -12.80
CA ARG A 285 -8.63 -6.60 -13.92
C ARG A 285 -9.34 -5.35 -13.44
N SER A 286 -8.78 -4.72 -12.40
CA SER A 286 -9.24 -3.50 -11.78
C SER A 286 -8.17 -2.41 -11.86
N PHE A 287 -8.60 -1.19 -11.59
CA PHE A 287 -7.71 -0.08 -11.27
C PHE A 287 -8.27 0.67 -10.08
N GLY A 288 -7.42 1.42 -9.39
CA GLY A 288 -7.83 2.08 -8.18
C GLY A 288 -6.81 3.04 -7.61
N VAL A 289 -7.16 3.53 -6.43
CA VAL A 289 -6.30 4.40 -5.63
C VAL A 289 -6.21 3.84 -4.22
N SER A 290 -4.99 3.79 -3.72
CA SER A 290 -4.68 3.57 -2.31
C SER A 290 -4.54 4.92 -1.61
N PHE A 291 -5.29 5.07 -0.51
CA PHE A 291 -5.31 6.23 0.37
C PHE A 291 -4.42 6.04 1.60
N ILE A 292 -3.52 5.06 1.57
CA ILE A 292 -2.55 4.82 2.64
C ILE A 292 -1.42 5.83 2.52
N ASP A 293 -0.95 6.35 3.65
CA ASP A 293 0.24 7.21 3.69
C ASP A 293 1.48 6.38 3.31
N PRO A 294 2.15 6.71 2.18
CA PRO A 294 3.30 5.95 1.72
C PRO A 294 4.50 6.02 2.68
N VAL A 295 4.57 7.04 3.55
CA VAL A 295 5.73 7.24 4.44
C VAL A 295 5.32 7.52 5.88
N ASP A 296 4.73 6.49 6.48
CA ASP A 296 4.44 6.45 7.92
C ASP A 296 5.74 6.53 8.78
N GLN A 297 5.61 7.04 10.00
CA GLN A 297 6.63 7.15 11.03
C GLN A 297 7.36 5.83 11.31
N TYR A 298 6.66 4.69 11.24
CA TYR A 298 7.26 3.38 11.44
C TYR A 298 8.21 3.00 10.30
N LEU A 299 7.84 3.26 9.05
CA LEU A 299 8.72 3.06 7.89
C LEU A 299 9.94 3.98 7.94
N LYS A 300 9.77 5.23 8.37
CA LYS A 300 10.89 6.16 8.59
C LYS A 300 11.82 5.66 9.70
N SER A 301 11.28 5.09 10.77
CA SER A 301 12.04 4.54 11.89
C SER A 301 12.80 3.26 11.50
N GLU A 302 12.17 2.37 10.73
CA GLU A 302 12.80 1.18 10.16
C GLU A 302 13.94 1.55 9.20
N ARG A 303 13.74 2.57 8.35
CA ARG A 303 14.82 3.11 7.52
C ARG A 303 15.94 3.69 8.38
N ALA A 304 15.62 4.43 9.44
CA ALA A 304 16.63 5.01 10.33
C ALA A 304 17.50 3.95 11.00
N ILE A 305 16.92 2.86 11.52
CA ILE A 305 17.66 1.77 12.19
C ILE A 305 18.54 1.00 11.20
N LYS A 306 18.13 0.83 9.94
CA LYS A 306 18.97 0.24 8.88
C LYS A 306 20.26 1.04 8.63
N TYR A 307 20.23 2.36 8.82
CA TYR A 307 21.43 3.21 8.74
C TYR A 307 22.25 3.29 10.03
N ALA A 308 21.79 2.69 11.13
CA ALA A 308 22.43 2.82 12.44
C ALA A 308 23.86 2.29 12.49
N LEU A 309 24.13 1.17 11.83
CA LEU A 309 25.47 0.59 11.80
C LEU A 309 26.48 1.54 11.13
N LEU A 310 26.11 2.15 10.00
CA LEU A 310 26.93 3.14 9.31
C LEU A 310 27.20 4.34 10.22
N PHE A 311 26.17 4.81 10.92
CA PHE A 311 26.24 5.96 11.82
C PHE A 311 27.17 5.70 13.01
N ILE A 312 27.07 4.53 13.64
CA ILE A 312 27.96 4.09 14.73
C ILE A 312 29.38 3.94 14.22
N ALA A 313 29.58 3.28 13.08
CA ALA A 313 30.90 3.06 12.49
C ALA A 313 31.61 4.38 12.20
N LEU A 314 30.90 5.36 11.62
CA LEU A 314 31.47 6.67 11.32
C LEU A 314 31.79 7.46 12.60
N THR A 315 30.91 7.40 13.60
CA THR A 315 31.15 8.05 14.90
C THR A 315 32.41 7.47 15.54
N PHE A 316 32.52 6.13 15.62
CA PHE A 316 33.68 5.46 16.19
C PHE A 316 34.96 5.69 15.37
N ALA A 317 34.87 5.75 14.04
CA ALA A 317 35.99 6.12 13.18
C ALA A 317 36.46 7.56 13.46
N GLY A 318 35.53 8.49 13.68
CA GLY A 318 35.85 9.86 14.08
C GLY A 318 36.58 9.91 15.43
N PHE A 319 36.08 9.19 16.44
CA PHE A 319 36.76 9.04 17.73
C PHE A 319 38.18 8.49 17.59
N PHE A 320 38.31 7.39 16.83
CA PHE A 320 39.60 6.75 16.59
C PHE A 320 40.57 7.68 15.87
N LEU A 321 40.11 8.44 14.87
CA LEU A 321 40.92 9.42 14.16
C LEU A 321 41.43 10.51 15.10
N PHE A 322 40.56 11.05 15.97
CA PHE A 322 40.95 12.05 16.97
C PHE A 322 41.95 11.48 17.99
N GLU A 323 41.72 10.25 18.44
CA GLU A 323 42.61 9.52 19.35
C GLU A 323 44.03 9.43 18.77
N VAL A 324 44.14 9.01 17.51
CA VAL A 324 45.40 8.85 16.79
C VAL A 324 46.08 10.19 16.50
N MET A 325 45.32 11.20 16.04
CA MET A 325 45.89 12.50 15.67
C MET A 325 46.34 13.35 16.86
N LYS A 326 45.69 13.19 18.02
CA LYS A 326 45.95 14.01 19.23
C LYS A 326 46.61 13.23 20.36
N ASN A 327 46.92 11.96 20.15
CA ASN A 327 47.60 11.08 21.10
C ASN A 327 46.92 11.03 22.48
N LEU A 328 45.58 11.12 22.50
CA LEU A 328 44.80 10.92 23.72
C LEU A 328 44.50 9.43 23.87
N SER A 329 44.53 8.91 25.10
CA SER A 329 44.09 7.55 25.39
C SER A 329 42.62 7.57 25.79
N VAL A 330 41.74 7.22 24.85
CA VAL A 330 40.30 7.07 25.13
C VAL A 330 40.07 5.66 25.70
N HIS A 331 39.40 5.58 26.85
CA HIS A 331 39.17 4.29 27.51
C HIS A 331 38.03 3.53 26.80
N PRO A 332 38.08 2.19 26.68
CA PRO A 332 37.04 1.38 26.01
C PRO A 332 35.61 1.63 26.50
N VAL A 333 35.45 1.90 27.79
CA VAL A 333 34.16 2.24 28.42
C VAL A 333 33.53 3.49 27.80
N GLN A 334 34.34 4.44 27.32
CA GLN A 334 33.85 5.68 26.71
C GLN A 334 33.23 5.39 25.33
N TYR A 335 33.81 4.47 24.55
CA TYR A 335 33.22 4.00 23.29
C TYR A 335 31.89 3.28 23.55
N ILE A 336 31.80 2.46 24.61
CA ILE A 336 30.54 1.81 25.01
C ILE A 336 29.49 2.86 25.35
N LEU A 337 29.80 3.83 26.22
CA LEU A 337 28.84 4.85 26.64
C LEU A 337 28.31 5.68 25.47
N VAL A 338 29.20 6.07 24.54
CA VAL A 338 28.80 6.76 23.31
C VAL A 338 27.93 5.86 22.44
N GLY A 339 28.32 4.60 22.23
CA GLY A 339 27.54 3.64 21.46
C GLY A 339 26.15 3.39 22.03
N VAL A 340 26.03 3.29 23.36
CA VAL A 340 24.74 3.17 24.04
C VAL A 340 23.92 4.45 23.86
N ALA A 341 24.52 5.64 23.99
CA ALA A 341 23.82 6.90 23.72
C ALA A 341 23.30 7.01 22.28
N LEU A 342 24.04 6.48 21.29
CA LEU A 342 23.60 6.37 19.90
C LEU A 342 22.45 5.36 19.74
N ALA A 343 22.45 4.25 20.47
CA ALA A 343 21.33 3.31 20.45
C ALA A 343 20.05 3.93 21.06
N PHE A 344 20.19 4.70 22.15
CA PHE A 344 19.07 5.41 22.79
C PHE A 344 18.42 6.45 21.87
N PHE A 345 19.16 7.05 20.94
CA PHE A 345 18.57 7.93 19.94
C PHE A 345 17.44 7.24 19.16
N TYR A 346 17.62 5.99 18.73
CA TYR A 346 16.60 5.25 17.98
C TYR A 346 15.39 4.88 18.83
N LEU A 347 15.62 4.52 20.11
CA LEU A 347 14.55 4.26 21.06
C LEU A 347 13.70 5.51 21.32
N LEU A 348 14.35 6.66 21.53
CA LEU A 348 13.68 7.95 21.72
C LEU A 348 12.96 8.40 20.46
N LEU A 349 13.57 8.21 19.28
CA LEU A 349 12.95 8.52 17.99
C LEU A 349 11.64 7.76 17.84
N LEU A 350 11.64 6.44 18.08
CA LEU A 350 10.44 5.61 18.01
C LEU A 350 9.37 6.11 18.98
N SER A 351 9.69 6.22 20.27
CA SER A 351 8.69 6.56 21.30
C SER A 351 8.10 7.97 21.16
N LEU A 352 8.93 8.96 20.79
CA LEU A 352 8.46 10.33 20.56
C LEU A 352 7.67 10.43 19.25
N SER A 353 8.05 9.68 18.21
CA SER A 353 7.36 9.76 16.91
C SER A 353 5.90 9.36 17.01
N GLU A 354 5.56 8.44 17.91
CA GLU A 354 4.19 8.01 18.20
C GLU A 354 3.28 9.11 18.78
N HIS A 355 3.85 10.18 19.33
CA HIS A 355 3.10 11.20 20.06
C HIS A 355 3.11 12.58 19.38
N ILE A 356 4.24 12.97 18.79
CA ILE A 356 4.45 14.34 18.27
C ILE A 356 4.86 14.37 16.79
N GLY A 357 4.80 13.23 16.09
CA GLY A 357 5.17 13.09 14.68
C GLY A 357 6.68 12.97 14.44
N PHE A 358 7.04 12.40 13.30
CA PHE A 358 8.42 11.99 13.01
C PHE A 358 9.44 13.14 13.00
N GLY A 359 9.11 14.29 12.39
CA GLY A 359 10.05 15.41 12.24
C GLY A 359 10.47 16.02 13.58
N LEU A 360 9.49 16.31 14.44
CA LEU A 360 9.75 16.85 15.79
C LEU A 360 10.44 15.82 16.68
N ALA A 361 9.99 14.56 16.64
CA ALA A 361 10.62 13.47 17.37
C ALA A 361 12.10 13.29 16.99
N TYR A 362 12.41 13.36 15.68
CA TYR A 362 13.77 13.31 15.19
C TYR A 362 14.62 14.46 15.72
N GLY A 363 14.12 15.70 15.60
CA GLY A 363 14.84 16.89 16.08
C GLY A 363 15.14 16.84 17.57
N LEU A 364 14.18 16.44 18.40
CA LEU A 364 14.36 16.33 19.85
C LEU A 364 15.33 15.20 20.22
N SER A 365 15.16 14.00 19.64
CA SER A 365 16.03 12.86 19.90
C SER A 365 17.47 13.12 19.45
N ALA A 366 17.65 13.68 18.24
CA ALA A 366 18.97 14.02 17.71
C ALA A 366 19.64 15.09 18.58
N SER A 367 18.92 16.15 18.95
CA SER A 367 19.45 17.22 19.81
C SER A 367 19.85 16.70 21.19
N ALA A 368 19.02 15.86 21.82
CA ALA A 368 19.33 15.24 23.10
C ALA A 368 20.61 14.39 23.02
N CYS A 369 20.75 13.59 21.97
CA CYS A 369 21.93 12.74 21.75
C CYS A 369 23.21 13.58 21.50
N VAL A 370 23.12 14.59 20.63
CA VAL A 370 24.23 15.50 20.30
C VAL A 370 24.70 16.26 21.53
N LEU A 371 23.77 16.81 22.32
CA LEU A 371 24.10 17.57 23.53
C LEU A 371 24.72 16.67 24.59
N LEU A 372 24.18 15.47 24.81
CA LEU A 372 24.71 14.51 25.78
C LEU A 372 26.14 14.08 25.41
N ILE A 373 26.38 13.69 24.16
CA ILE A 373 27.70 13.27 23.69
C ILE A 373 28.67 14.46 23.68
N GLY A 374 28.23 15.62 23.19
CA GLY A 374 29.05 16.84 23.18
C GLY A 374 29.50 17.28 24.57
N PHE A 375 28.58 17.27 25.54
CA PHE A 375 28.86 17.58 26.94
C PHE A 375 29.85 16.57 27.54
N TYR A 376 29.60 15.27 27.34
CA TYR A 376 30.48 14.20 27.82
C TYR A 376 31.91 14.33 27.27
N LEU A 377 32.03 14.58 25.96
CA LEU A 377 33.32 14.68 25.30
C LEU A 377 34.10 15.95 25.60
N SER A 378 33.41 17.05 25.90
CA SER A 378 34.07 18.27 26.38
C SER A 378 34.92 17.99 27.63
N HIS A 379 34.41 17.12 28.52
CA HIS A 379 35.10 16.71 29.74
C HIS A 379 36.16 15.64 29.48
N VAL A 380 35.85 14.61 28.69
CA VAL A 380 36.81 13.53 28.35
C VAL A 380 38.03 14.06 27.59
N LEU A 381 37.82 14.97 26.64
CA LEU A 381 38.90 15.58 25.84
C LEU A 381 39.57 16.77 26.54
N ARG A 382 39.12 17.10 27.76
CA ARG A 382 39.56 18.24 28.59
C ARG A 382 39.56 19.58 27.83
N SER A 383 38.64 19.76 26.89
CA SER A 383 38.59 20.94 26.03
C SER A 383 37.19 21.16 25.45
N LEU A 384 36.61 22.33 25.76
CA LEU A 384 35.29 22.74 25.26
C LEU A 384 35.27 22.81 23.73
N GLY A 385 36.31 23.39 23.11
CA GLY A 385 36.38 23.53 21.64
C GLY A 385 36.39 22.20 20.91
N ARG A 386 37.03 21.16 21.48
CA ARG A 386 37.05 19.81 20.89
C ARG A 386 35.70 19.11 21.03
N GLY A 387 35.07 19.24 22.19
CA GLY A 387 33.73 18.68 22.43
C GLY A 387 32.67 19.33 21.53
N VAL A 388 32.69 20.66 21.39
CA VAL A 388 31.80 21.39 20.47
C VAL A 388 32.07 21.01 19.01
N GLY A 389 33.33 20.89 18.59
CA GLY A 389 33.67 20.44 17.23
C GLY A 389 33.14 19.03 16.92
N PHE A 390 33.21 18.11 17.89
CA PHE A 390 32.64 16.77 17.74
C PHE A 390 31.10 16.82 17.68
N ALA A 391 30.46 17.58 18.58
CA ALA A 391 29.01 17.75 18.58
C ALA A 391 28.50 18.34 17.27
N ALA A 392 29.21 19.31 16.68
CA ALA A 392 28.88 19.89 15.37
C ALA A 392 28.99 18.85 14.24
N GLY A 393 30.04 18.02 14.25
CA GLY A 393 30.17 16.92 13.29
C GLY A 393 29.05 15.88 13.42
N LEU A 394 28.69 15.53 14.66
CA LEU A 394 27.58 14.61 14.93
C LEU A 394 26.21 15.22 14.53
N ALA A 395 26.01 16.50 14.79
CA ALA A 395 24.81 17.23 14.36
C ALA A 395 24.69 17.26 12.83
N ALA A 396 25.79 17.51 12.11
CA ALA A 396 25.83 17.45 10.66
C ALA A 396 25.46 16.05 10.13
N LEU A 397 25.94 14.99 10.81
CA LEU A 397 25.60 13.62 10.45
C LEU A 397 24.11 13.31 10.67
N TYR A 398 23.51 13.79 11.77
CA TYR A 398 22.06 13.67 11.98
C TYR A 398 21.26 14.49 10.95
N ALA A 399 21.64 15.74 10.66
CA ALA A 399 20.93 16.55 9.66
C ALA A 399 20.91 15.88 8.27
N LEU A 400 22.03 15.26 7.91
CA LEU A 400 22.20 14.52 6.67
C LEU A 400 21.39 13.21 6.65
N LEU A 401 21.36 12.48 7.77
CA LEU A 401 20.49 11.31 7.92
C LEU A 401 19.01 11.71 7.79
N TYR A 402 18.60 12.83 8.37
CA TYR A 402 17.24 13.36 8.21
C TYR A 402 16.90 13.65 6.74
N GLY A 403 17.83 14.27 6.00
CA GLY A 403 17.67 14.50 4.56
C GLY A 403 17.48 13.19 3.78
N LEU A 404 18.26 12.16 4.11
CA LEU A 404 18.16 10.84 3.49
C LEU A 404 16.81 10.16 3.80
N LEU A 405 16.32 10.27 5.04
CA LEU A 405 15.04 9.72 5.44
C LEU A 405 13.84 10.46 4.83
N SER A 406 14.00 11.74 4.53
CA SER A 406 12.95 12.57 3.89
C SER A 406 12.91 12.39 2.38
N ALA A 407 13.97 11.85 1.77
CA ALA A 407 14.01 11.56 0.35
C ALA A 407 13.39 10.19 0.04
N GLU A 408 12.27 10.20 -0.68
CA GLU A 408 11.59 8.97 -1.13
C GLU A 408 12.27 8.40 -2.38
N ASP A 409 12.32 9.19 -3.46
CA ASP A 409 12.77 8.72 -4.78
C ASP A 409 14.30 8.61 -4.93
N TYR A 410 15.06 9.37 -4.13
CA TYR A 410 16.51 9.53 -4.31
C TYR A 410 17.35 8.95 -3.16
N ALA A 411 16.77 8.07 -2.33
CA ALA A 411 17.43 7.53 -1.15
C ALA A 411 18.77 6.82 -1.48
N LEU A 412 18.79 5.99 -2.53
CA LEU A 412 20.01 5.27 -2.95
C LEU A 412 21.08 6.23 -3.48
N LEU A 413 20.69 7.23 -4.27
CA LEU A 413 21.59 8.24 -4.82
C LEU A 413 22.21 9.08 -3.71
N MET A 414 21.40 9.64 -2.82
CA MET A 414 21.88 10.42 -1.68
C MET A 414 22.75 9.59 -0.73
N GLY A 415 22.35 8.35 -0.44
CA GLY A 415 23.13 7.45 0.41
C GLY A 415 24.50 7.10 -0.18
N SER A 416 24.57 6.81 -1.48
CA SER A 416 25.85 6.48 -2.15
C SER A 416 26.77 7.71 -2.26
N LEU A 417 26.24 8.88 -2.64
CA LEU A 417 26.98 10.14 -2.64
C LEU A 417 27.48 10.50 -1.24
N LEU A 418 26.66 10.25 -0.22
CA LEU A 418 27.06 10.44 1.16
C LEU A 418 28.24 9.55 1.54
N CYS A 419 28.11 8.23 1.36
CA CYS A 419 29.18 7.29 1.67
C CYS A 419 30.47 7.65 0.92
N PHE A 420 30.37 8.05 -0.35
CA PHE A 420 31.50 8.49 -1.17
C PHE A 420 32.13 9.78 -0.63
N GLY A 421 31.33 10.79 -0.28
CA GLY A 421 31.81 12.04 0.31
C GLY A 421 32.50 11.83 1.65
N LEU A 422 31.93 11.01 2.53
CA LEU A 422 32.52 10.64 3.82
C LEU A 422 33.85 9.89 3.64
N LEU A 423 33.91 8.95 2.70
CA LEU A 423 35.16 8.28 2.34
C LEU A 423 36.21 9.28 1.85
N GLY A 424 35.82 10.25 1.01
CA GLY A 424 36.70 11.33 0.55
C GLY A 424 37.24 12.18 1.70
N VAL A 425 36.38 12.59 2.64
CA VAL A 425 36.80 13.31 3.86
C VAL A 425 37.78 12.47 4.68
N PHE A 426 37.49 11.18 4.88
CA PHE A 426 38.35 10.27 5.60
C PHE A 426 39.73 10.13 4.94
N MET A 427 39.79 9.97 3.62
CA MET A 427 41.03 9.94 2.85
C MET A 427 41.84 11.23 2.98
N VAL A 428 41.19 12.40 2.89
CA VAL A 428 41.87 13.71 3.00
C VAL A 428 42.43 13.94 4.40
N LEU A 429 41.69 13.57 5.44
CA LEU A 429 42.13 13.73 6.84
C LEU A 429 43.27 12.77 7.20
N THR A 430 43.24 11.55 6.68
CA THR A 430 44.26 10.53 6.94
C THR A 430 45.51 10.64 6.04
N ARG A 431 45.51 11.50 5.01
CA ARG A 431 46.62 11.60 4.04
C ARG A 431 48.00 11.91 4.63
N ARG A 432 48.04 12.63 5.77
CA ARG A 432 49.29 13.03 6.45
C ARG A 432 49.63 12.14 7.64
N LEU A 433 48.88 11.06 7.81
CA LEU A 433 48.95 10.20 8.97
C LEU A 433 49.91 9.04 8.67
N ASP A 434 51.04 8.99 9.38
CA ASP A 434 52.07 7.96 9.19
C ASP A 434 51.63 6.66 9.88
N TRP A 435 50.87 5.83 9.15
CA TRP A 435 50.34 4.55 9.62
C TRP A 435 51.41 3.60 10.19
N ALA A 436 52.68 3.74 9.79
CA ALA A 436 53.78 2.91 10.29
C ALA A 436 54.30 3.35 11.68
N ARG A 437 54.13 4.64 12.04
CA ARG A 437 54.50 5.20 13.36
C ARG A 437 53.37 5.18 14.37
N VAL A 438 52.12 5.11 13.90
CA VAL A 438 50.92 5.02 14.74
C VAL A 438 50.97 3.76 15.62
N GLY A 439 51.18 3.95 16.92
CA GLY A 439 51.30 2.87 17.92
C GLY A 439 52.71 2.60 18.46
N ARG A 440 53.75 3.35 18.04
CA ARG A 440 55.01 3.42 18.78
C ARG A 440 54.84 4.43 19.92
N ALA A 441 54.84 3.95 21.16
CA ALA A 441 55.04 4.82 22.30
C ALA A 441 56.40 5.52 22.12
N ALA A 442 56.42 6.85 22.24
CA ALA A 442 57.66 7.60 22.36
C ALA A 442 58.35 7.27 23.69
#